data_AF-A0A2V2UJ75-F1
#
_entry.id   AF-A0A2V2UJ75-F1
#
_cell.length_a   1.000
_cell.length_b   1.000
_cell.length_c   1.000
_cell.angle_alpha   90.00
_cell.angle_beta   90.00
_cell.angle_gamma   90.00
#
_symmetry.space_group_name_H-M   'P 1'
#
loop_
_entity.id
_entity.type
_entity.pdbx_description
1 polymer ?
#
loop_
_entity_poly.entity_id
_entity_poly.type
_entity_poly.pdbx_seq_one_letter_code
_entity_poly.pdbx_strand_id
1 'polypeptide(L)'
;MLFSCVEKQGKYRDFWTLRRIAFDTETGMLYCTARETDLRVMWKHQVRVVRIIARPSVVDIDYKAVNFDVRELFSFKVEGSFRHIDASLLSRLEQPSEKHAVVRSLPKRADSAGKSVGDVGKGNMLAWYMRTDNETDFMKIYTTIRDVLIRDGMRPPQFWGLPKMDPRIEVPLAEPPLYLWCRFRTVKRTVFYACVHGHMAIRDADLSLPGRSVTLCDEPLYLTLFDNSVMVFNEERRLVTGIPAIHIKSLHYSTMEVDASKKDPKNEKCRCFLSFRSNSEEYPDILFVPTLERFADANEENVPAAQVNRVQTALSKLVLMRQQTPRMADELETPPTELADVSKLTAGLEDGVESSENGCWTFTQERKMQEICSACQ
;
A
#
# COMPACT_ATOMS: atom_id res chain seq x y z
N MET A 1 8.48 -0.22 -20.64
CA MET A 1 8.84 -1.50 -19.99
C MET A 1 9.38 -1.24 -18.60
N LEU A 2 8.97 -2.05 -17.63
CA LEU A 2 9.61 -2.16 -16.32
C LEU A 2 10.63 -3.31 -16.37
N PHE A 3 11.81 -3.13 -15.79
CA PHE A 3 12.84 -4.17 -15.62
C PHE A 3 13.23 -4.26 -14.15
N SER A 4 13.53 -5.45 -13.65
CA SER A 4 14.01 -5.64 -12.27
C SER A 4 14.68 -7.00 -12.05
N CYS A 5 15.46 -7.13 -10.99
CA CYS A 5 15.90 -8.41 -10.43
C CYS A 5 14.98 -8.83 -9.29
N VAL A 6 14.60 -10.11 -9.30
CA VAL A 6 13.76 -10.72 -8.26
C VAL A 6 14.29 -12.09 -7.92
N GLU A 7 14.09 -12.53 -6.70
CA GLU A 7 14.22 -13.93 -6.36
C GLU A 7 12.90 -14.64 -6.65
N LYS A 8 12.95 -15.70 -7.46
CA LYS A 8 11.79 -16.53 -7.77
C LYS A 8 11.90 -17.88 -7.07
N GLN A 9 10.83 -18.31 -6.41
CA GLN A 9 10.73 -19.62 -5.80
C GLN A 9 10.71 -20.73 -6.88
N GLY A 10 11.46 -21.80 -6.61
CA GLY A 10 11.48 -23.01 -7.43
C GLY A 10 10.16 -23.77 -7.37
N LYS A 11 9.76 -24.43 -8.47
CA LYS A 11 8.55 -25.28 -8.50
C LYS A 11 8.72 -26.60 -7.73
N TYR A 12 9.95 -27.09 -7.63
CA TYR A 12 10.28 -28.42 -7.11
C TYR A 12 11.26 -28.40 -5.94
N ARG A 13 11.68 -27.19 -5.51
CA ARG A 13 12.67 -26.99 -4.45
C ARG A 13 12.35 -25.69 -3.74
N ASP A 14 12.43 -25.71 -2.42
CA ASP A 14 12.09 -24.55 -1.55
C ASP A 14 13.16 -23.45 -1.54
N PHE A 15 14.13 -23.50 -2.46
CA PHE A 15 15.10 -22.43 -2.59
C PHE A 15 14.56 -21.28 -3.44
N TRP A 16 15.07 -20.10 -3.13
CA TRP A 16 14.94 -18.90 -3.91
C TRP A 16 16.07 -18.82 -4.93
N THR A 17 15.79 -18.37 -6.15
CA THR A 17 16.84 -18.13 -7.14
C THR A 17 16.65 -16.80 -7.82
N LEU A 18 17.76 -16.07 -7.96
CA LEU A 18 17.80 -14.82 -8.68
C LEU A 18 17.33 -15.00 -10.13
N ARG A 19 16.51 -14.06 -10.57
CA ARG A 19 15.90 -13.96 -11.90
C ARG A 19 15.86 -12.50 -12.29
N ARG A 20 15.86 -12.27 -13.60
CA ARG A 20 15.46 -10.98 -14.15
C ARG A 20 14.02 -11.08 -14.64
N ILE A 21 13.30 -9.99 -14.47
CA ILE A 21 11.97 -9.81 -15.01
C ILE A 21 11.93 -8.57 -15.89
N ALA A 22 11.07 -8.62 -16.90
CA ALA A 22 10.67 -7.46 -17.66
C ALA A 22 9.15 -7.46 -17.74
N PHE A 23 8.51 -6.31 -17.59
CA PHE A 23 7.07 -6.16 -17.69
C PHE A 23 6.75 -5.11 -18.76
N ASP A 24 6.05 -5.55 -19.80
CA ASP A 24 5.55 -4.69 -20.84
C ASP A 24 4.23 -4.06 -20.40
N THR A 25 4.31 -2.78 -20.06
CA THR A 25 3.18 -2.00 -19.56
C THR A 25 2.11 -1.78 -20.62
N GLU A 26 2.42 -1.86 -21.91
CA GLU A 26 1.42 -1.70 -22.98
C GLU A 26 0.59 -2.97 -23.16
N THR A 27 1.23 -4.14 -23.09
CA THR A 27 0.60 -5.43 -23.39
C THR A 27 0.19 -6.24 -22.16
N GLY A 28 0.64 -5.86 -20.97
CA GLY A 28 0.40 -6.61 -19.73
C GLY A 28 1.21 -7.91 -19.64
N MET A 29 2.28 -8.04 -20.41
CA MET A 29 3.12 -9.24 -20.47
C MET A 29 4.30 -9.14 -19.51
N LEU A 30 4.45 -10.14 -18.63
CA LEU A 30 5.60 -10.32 -17.75
C LEU A 30 6.50 -11.42 -18.30
N TYR A 31 7.77 -11.08 -18.52
CA TYR A 31 8.83 -11.97 -18.96
C TYR A 31 9.70 -12.34 -17.77
N CYS A 32 10.18 -13.58 -17.73
CA CYS A 32 11.08 -14.05 -16.68
C CYS A 32 12.19 -14.92 -17.27
N THR A 33 13.41 -14.73 -16.77
CA THR A 33 14.57 -15.49 -17.21
C THR A 33 14.57 -16.93 -16.69
N ALA A 34 15.41 -17.75 -17.30
CA ALA A 34 15.91 -18.97 -16.69
C ALA A 34 16.78 -18.62 -15.46
N ARG A 35 17.26 -19.66 -14.77
CA ARG A 35 18.26 -19.47 -13.71
C ARG A 35 19.47 -18.77 -14.29
N GLU A 36 19.81 -17.63 -13.68
CA GLU A 36 21.00 -16.88 -14.08
C GLU A 36 22.21 -17.80 -13.86
N THR A 37 22.91 -18.08 -14.95
CA THR A 37 24.24 -18.68 -14.96
C THR A 37 25.18 -17.60 -15.49
N ASP A 38 26.43 -17.59 -15.02
CA ASP A 38 27.39 -16.48 -15.18
C ASP A 38 27.72 -16.07 -16.63
N LEU A 39 27.18 -16.77 -17.63
CA LEU A 39 27.58 -16.64 -19.03
C LEU A 39 26.53 -15.97 -19.93
N ARG A 40 25.20 -16.09 -19.69
CA ARG A 40 24.14 -15.41 -20.49
C ARG A 40 22.79 -15.34 -19.76
N VAL A 41 22.12 -14.19 -19.87
CA VAL A 41 20.71 -14.03 -19.49
C VAL A 41 19.82 -14.68 -20.56
N MET A 42 19.16 -15.79 -20.22
CA MET A 42 18.21 -16.44 -21.13
C MET A 42 16.77 -16.19 -20.69
N TRP A 43 16.01 -15.44 -21.48
CA TRP A 43 14.56 -15.28 -21.28
C TRP A 43 13.85 -16.61 -21.57
N LYS A 44 13.05 -17.10 -20.63
CA LYS A 44 12.48 -18.45 -20.72
C LYS A 44 10.96 -18.49 -20.79
N HIS A 45 10.29 -17.67 -20.00
CA HIS A 45 8.83 -17.69 -19.91
C HIS A 45 8.25 -16.29 -20.09
N GLN A 46 7.10 -16.21 -20.75
CA GLN A 46 6.24 -15.03 -20.71
C GLN A 46 4.86 -15.40 -20.17
N VAL A 47 4.27 -14.48 -19.42
CA VAL A 47 2.96 -14.64 -18.79
C VAL A 47 2.18 -13.36 -19.03
N ARG A 48 0.97 -13.48 -19.58
CA ARG A 48 0.01 -12.37 -19.54
C ARG A 48 -0.54 -12.28 -18.13
N VAL A 49 -0.19 -11.21 -17.42
CA VAL A 49 -0.57 -11.05 -16.02
C VAL A 49 -2.08 -10.83 -15.95
N VAL A 50 -2.75 -11.61 -15.12
CA VAL A 50 -4.17 -11.42 -14.80
C VAL A 50 -4.36 -11.04 -13.34
N ARG A 51 -3.38 -11.35 -12.49
CA ARG A 51 -3.43 -11.06 -11.05
C ARG A 51 -2.04 -10.85 -10.48
N ILE A 52 -1.94 -9.94 -9.52
CA ILE A 52 -0.80 -9.78 -8.63
C ILE A 52 -1.30 -9.71 -7.18
N ILE A 53 -0.61 -10.37 -6.27
CA ILE A 53 -0.97 -10.43 -4.85
C ILE A 53 0.28 -10.21 -4.02
N ALA A 54 0.33 -9.14 -3.24
CA ALA A 54 1.34 -8.96 -2.21
C ALA A 54 1.10 -9.97 -1.08
N ARG A 55 2.10 -10.78 -0.70
CA ARG A 55 1.96 -11.72 0.42
C ARG A 55 1.56 -11.02 1.74
N PRO A 56 2.14 -9.84 2.10
CA PRO A 56 1.72 -9.12 3.29
C PRO A 56 0.27 -8.63 3.26
N SER A 57 -0.41 -8.66 2.11
CA SER A 57 -1.82 -8.31 2.04
C SER A 57 -2.74 -9.47 2.42
N VAL A 58 -2.29 -10.72 2.26
CA VAL A 58 -3.12 -11.91 2.47
C VAL A 58 -2.69 -12.75 3.67
N VAL A 59 -1.44 -12.62 4.12
CA VAL A 59 -0.89 -13.36 5.27
C VAL A 59 -0.42 -12.36 6.31
N ASP A 60 -0.82 -12.57 7.57
CA ASP A 60 -0.23 -11.85 8.70
C ASP A 60 1.19 -12.40 8.92
N ILE A 61 2.19 -11.54 8.73
CA ILE A 61 3.59 -11.93 8.78
C ILE A 61 4.09 -11.68 10.20
N ASP A 62 4.56 -12.73 10.87
CA ASP A 62 5.25 -12.59 12.15
C ASP A 62 6.69 -12.09 11.94
N TYR A 63 6.82 -10.77 11.88
CA TYR A 63 8.11 -10.08 11.79
C TYR A 63 8.88 -10.03 13.11
N LYS A 64 8.32 -10.58 14.21
CA LYS A 64 9.00 -10.71 15.50
C LYS A 64 9.67 -12.08 15.65
N ALA A 65 9.44 -13.00 14.72
CA ALA A 65 10.08 -14.32 14.71
C ALA A 65 11.62 -14.19 14.62
N VAL A 66 12.33 -15.02 15.39
CA VAL A 66 13.81 -14.96 15.52
C VAL A 66 14.52 -15.13 14.18
N ASN A 67 13.95 -15.91 13.26
CA ASN A 67 14.52 -16.19 11.93
C ASN A 67 13.79 -15.46 10.80
N PHE A 68 13.15 -14.34 11.11
CA PHE A 68 12.40 -13.58 10.13
C PHE A 68 13.30 -12.99 9.04
N ASP A 69 13.07 -13.37 7.79
CA ASP A 69 13.69 -12.74 6.62
C ASP A 69 12.84 -11.55 6.19
N VAL A 70 13.35 -10.33 6.35
CA VAL A 70 12.65 -9.07 5.99
C VAL A 70 12.15 -9.08 4.55
N ARG A 71 12.83 -9.80 3.64
CA ARG A 71 12.41 -9.94 2.23
C ARG A 71 11.08 -10.67 2.06
N GLU A 72 10.59 -11.37 3.09
CA GLU A 72 9.23 -11.90 3.10
C GLU A 72 8.17 -10.80 3.07
N LEU A 73 8.46 -9.60 3.60
CA LEU A 73 7.59 -8.42 3.45
C LEU A 73 7.50 -7.96 2.00
N PHE A 74 8.52 -8.24 1.20
CA PHE A 74 8.62 -7.80 -0.18
C PHE A 74 8.29 -8.94 -1.16
N SER A 75 7.50 -9.92 -0.71
CA SER A 75 7.11 -11.07 -1.51
C SER A 75 5.72 -10.91 -2.12
N PHE A 76 5.58 -11.40 -3.35
CA PHE A 76 4.35 -11.31 -4.13
C PHE A 76 4.17 -12.52 -5.04
N LYS A 77 2.91 -12.80 -5.34
CA LYS A 77 2.47 -13.82 -6.29
C LYS A 77 1.98 -13.13 -7.56
N VAL A 78 2.46 -13.57 -8.72
CA VAL A 78 1.92 -13.19 -10.03
C VAL A 78 1.23 -14.39 -10.63
N GLU A 79 -0.02 -14.21 -11.06
CA GLU A 79 -0.78 -15.23 -11.80
C GLU A 79 -1.08 -14.74 -13.21
N GLY A 80 -1.09 -15.67 -14.16
CA GLY A 80 -1.42 -15.34 -15.53
C GLY A 80 -1.36 -16.50 -16.50
N SER A 81 -1.82 -16.23 -17.73
CA SER A 81 -1.81 -17.22 -18.80
C SER A 81 -0.42 -17.33 -19.40
N PHE A 82 0.15 -18.53 -19.35
CA PHE A 82 1.48 -18.82 -19.90
C PHE A 82 1.52 -18.80 -21.42
N ARG A 83 2.61 -18.28 -21.99
CA ARG A 83 2.95 -18.42 -23.42
C ARG A 83 4.45 -18.67 -23.60
N HIS A 84 4.82 -19.37 -24.67
CA HIS A 84 6.22 -19.45 -25.11
C HIS A 84 6.67 -18.09 -25.64
N ILE A 85 7.92 -17.72 -25.35
CA ILE A 85 8.49 -16.43 -25.80
C ILE A 85 8.65 -16.44 -27.32
N ASP A 86 8.19 -15.36 -27.96
CA ASP A 86 8.46 -15.10 -29.37
C ASP A 86 9.91 -14.63 -29.53
N ALA A 87 10.67 -15.29 -30.41
CA ALA A 87 12.07 -14.97 -30.67
C ALA A 87 12.28 -13.50 -31.11
N SER A 88 11.28 -12.89 -31.76
CA SER A 88 11.33 -11.49 -32.18
C SER A 88 11.30 -10.48 -31.03
N LEU A 89 10.90 -10.90 -29.82
CA LEU A 89 10.86 -10.07 -28.61
C LEU A 89 12.16 -10.12 -27.80
N LEU A 90 13.04 -11.11 -28.04
CA LEU A 90 14.25 -11.32 -27.25
C LEU A 90 15.21 -10.14 -27.32
N SER A 91 15.40 -9.53 -28.50
CA SER A 91 16.27 -8.36 -28.68
C SER A 91 15.81 -7.12 -27.90
N ARG A 92 14.52 -7.01 -27.59
CA ARG A 92 13.95 -5.92 -26.78
C ARG A 92 14.13 -6.14 -25.27
N LEU A 93 14.38 -7.38 -24.87
CA LEU A 93 14.55 -7.80 -23.49
C LEU A 93 16.03 -7.90 -23.09
N GLU A 94 16.96 -7.75 -24.04
CA GLU A 94 18.42 -7.85 -23.82
C GLU A 94 19.04 -6.64 -23.08
N GLN A 95 18.24 -5.69 -22.58
CA GLN A 95 18.67 -4.67 -21.62
C GLN A 95 17.76 -4.72 -20.37
N PRO A 96 18.24 -4.51 -19.12
CA PRO A 96 19.51 -3.94 -18.67
C PRO A 96 20.30 -4.80 -17.65
N SER A 97 21.53 -4.37 -17.33
CA SER A 97 22.47 -4.87 -16.31
C SER A 97 22.14 -4.46 -14.86
N GLU A 98 21.12 -3.62 -14.67
CA GLU A 98 20.80 -2.97 -13.41
C GLU A 98 20.08 -3.93 -12.45
N LYS A 99 20.48 -3.90 -11.17
CA LYS A 99 19.87 -4.74 -10.12
C LYS A 99 18.51 -4.20 -9.64
N HIS A 100 18.30 -2.89 -9.73
CA HIS A 100 17.10 -2.22 -9.23
C HIS A 100 15.97 -2.15 -10.27
N ALA A 101 14.75 -1.94 -9.78
CA ALA A 101 13.57 -1.79 -10.62
C ALA A 101 13.61 -0.45 -11.38
N VAL A 102 13.53 -0.50 -12.72
CA VAL A 102 13.58 0.69 -13.58
C VAL A 102 12.51 0.61 -14.66
N VAL A 103 11.81 1.73 -14.87
CA VAL A 103 10.87 1.88 -16.00
C VAL A 103 11.57 2.65 -17.10
N ARG A 104 11.59 2.10 -18.31
CA ARG A 104 12.14 2.74 -19.50
C ARG A 104 11.07 2.85 -20.59
N SER A 105 11.07 3.99 -21.26
CA SER A 105 10.31 4.21 -22.48
C SER A 105 10.80 3.24 -23.55
N LEU A 106 9.88 2.56 -24.21
CA LEU A 106 10.25 1.78 -25.38
C LEU A 106 10.29 2.70 -26.62
N PRO A 107 11.15 2.43 -27.61
CA PRO A 107 11.01 3.06 -28.92
C PRO A 107 9.61 2.78 -29.46
N LYS A 108 8.97 3.80 -30.03
CA LYS A 108 7.64 3.67 -30.64
C LYS A 108 7.66 2.49 -31.61
N ARG A 109 6.69 1.59 -31.42
CA ARG A 109 6.45 0.45 -32.31
C ARG A 109 6.35 0.97 -33.73
N ALA A 110 7.17 0.48 -34.65
CA ALA A 110 6.83 0.62 -36.07
C ALA A 110 5.52 -0.13 -36.25
N ASP A 111 4.50 0.55 -36.79
CA ASP A 111 3.15 0.02 -36.96
C ASP A 111 3.19 -1.29 -37.75
N SER A 112 3.26 -2.41 -37.04
CA SER A 112 2.94 -3.70 -37.62
C SER A 112 1.42 -3.81 -37.60
N ALA A 113 0.86 -3.63 -38.79
CA ALA A 113 -0.55 -3.75 -39.11
C ALA A 113 -1.22 -4.85 -38.29
N GLY A 114 -2.39 -4.52 -37.74
CA GLY A 114 -3.16 -5.31 -36.79
C GLY A 114 -3.19 -6.80 -37.12
N LYS A 115 -2.43 -7.57 -36.35
CA LYS A 115 -2.83 -8.94 -36.04
C LYS A 115 -3.67 -8.86 -34.78
N SER A 116 -4.97 -9.12 -34.93
CA SER A 116 -5.87 -9.39 -33.82
C SER A 116 -5.18 -10.37 -32.87
N VAL A 117 -4.91 -9.92 -31.64
CA VAL A 117 -4.38 -10.80 -30.59
C VAL A 117 -5.46 -11.83 -30.31
N GLY A 118 -5.31 -13.02 -30.90
CA GLY A 118 -6.27 -14.09 -30.83
C GLY A 118 -6.61 -14.48 -29.39
N ASP A 119 -7.91 -14.72 -29.19
CA ASP A 119 -8.62 -15.36 -28.09
C ASP A 119 -7.86 -15.44 -26.75
N VAL A 120 -8.16 -14.48 -25.89
CA VAL A 120 -7.52 -14.19 -24.61
C VAL A 120 -8.13 -15.09 -23.53
N GLY A 121 -7.55 -16.27 -23.28
CA GLY A 121 -7.96 -17.06 -22.10
C GLY A 121 -7.59 -18.54 -22.07
N LYS A 122 -7.13 -19.16 -23.17
CA LYS A 122 -6.94 -20.63 -23.24
C LYS A 122 -5.53 -21.14 -22.87
N GLY A 123 -4.73 -20.36 -22.16
CA GLY A 123 -3.38 -20.78 -21.72
C GLY A 123 -3.41 -21.40 -20.34
N ASN A 124 -2.57 -22.40 -20.07
CA ASN A 124 -2.38 -22.94 -18.72
C ASN A 124 -2.03 -21.80 -17.76
N MET A 125 -2.80 -21.69 -16.67
CA MET A 125 -2.58 -20.67 -15.65
C MET A 125 -1.31 -21.02 -14.87
N LEU A 126 -0.41 -20.06 -14.73
CA LEU A 126 0.81 -20.21 -13.93
C LEU A 126 0.82 -19.20 -12.80
N ALA A 127 1.31 -19.63 -11.64
CA ALA A 127 1.63 -18.79 -10.51
C ALA A 127 3.15 -18.71 -10.33
N TRP A 128 3.67 -17.50 -10.20
CA TRP A 128 5.05 -17.23 -9.81
C TRP A 128 5.10 -16.55 -8.46
N TYR A 129 5.83 -17.16 -7.53
CA TYR A 129 6.16 -16.56 -6.24
C TYR A 129 7.52 -15.89 -6.35
N MET A 130 7.54 -14.59 -6.07
CA MET A 130 8.70 -13.72 -6.23
C MET A 130 8.89 -12.89 -4.96
N ARG A 131 10.13 -12.44 -4.72
CA ARG A 131 10.45 -11.45 -3.71
C ARG A 131 11.58 -10.53 -4.17
N THR A 132 11.62 -9.31 -3.65
CA THR A 132 12.71 -8.35 -3.86
C THR A 132 13.55 -8.20 -2.60
N ASP A 133 14.72 -7.59 -2.74
CA ASP A 133 15.62 -7.33 -1.62
C ASP A 133 15.23 -6.09 -0.80
N ASN A 134 14.42 -5.19 -1.37
CA ASN A 134 14.01 -3.94 -0.74
C ASN A 134 12.57 -3.52 -1.12
N GLU A 135 12.02 -2.62 -0.31
CA GLU A 135 10.67 -2.06 -0.44
C GLU A 135 10.51 -1.22 -1.71
N THR A 136 11.51 -0.42 -2.09
CA THR A 136 11.42 0.47 -3.25
C THR A 136 11.19 -0.32 -4.55
N ASP A 137 11.96 -1.38 -4.75
CA ASP A 137 11.82 -2.26 -5.91
C ASP A 137 10.49 -3.00 -5.89
N PHE A 138 10.07 -3.49 -4.71
CA PHE A 138 8.77 -4.11 -4.52
C PHE A 138 7.63 -3.17 -4.93
N MET A 139 7.58 -1.98 -4.34
CA MET A 139 6.51 -1.01 -4.56
C MET A 139 6.45 -0.58 -6.02
N LYS A 140 7.61 -0.38 -6.66
CA LYS A 140 7.67 -0.05 -8.09
C LYS A 140 7.13 -1.16 -8.96
N ILE A 141 7.52 -2.42 -8.71
CA ILE A 141 6.99 -3.57 -9.47
C ILE A 141 5.49 -3.73 -9.24
N TYR A 142 5.08 -3.76 -7.97
CA TYR A 142 3.71 -4.02 -7.56
C TYR A 142 2.75 -2.96 -8.10
N THR A 143 3.06 -1.67 -7.91
CA THR A 143 2.21 -0.58 -8.38
C THR A 143 2.17 -0.50 -9.90
N THR A 144 3.29 -0.73 -10.61
CA THR A 144 3.29 -0.71 -12.08
C THR A 144 2.41 -1.82 -12.67
N ILE A 145 2.50 -3.04 -12.13
CA ILE A 145 1.66 -4.15 -12.59
C ILE A 145 0.19 -3.89 -12.22
N ARG A 146 -0.06 -3.41 -11.00
CA ARG A 146 -1.41 -3.04 -10.52
C ARG A 146 -2.06 -1.98 -11.42
N ASP A 147 -1.34 -0.92 -11.77
CA ASP A 147 -1.84 0.18 -12.59
C ASP A 147 -2.24 -0.31 -14.00
N VAL A 148 -1.47 -1.24 -14.57
CA VAL A 148 -1.80 -1.89 -15.85
C VAL A 148 -3.05 -2.77 -15.74
N LEU A 149 -3.17 -3.58 -14.68
CA LEU A 149 -4.37 -4.39 -14.45
C LEU A 149 -5.61 -3.51 -14.30
N ILE A 150 -5.52 -2.41 -13.54
CA ILE A 150 -6.61 -1.44 -13.38
C ILE A 150 -7.01 -0.84 -14.74
N ARG A 151 -6.03 -0.39 -15.54
CA ARG A 151 -6.27 0.15 -16.88
C ARG A 151 -6.98 -0.86 -17.79
N ASP A 152 -6.59 -2.12 -17.72
CA ASP A 152 -7.15 -3.20 -18.54
C ASP A 152 -8.52 -3.68 -18.02
N GLY A 153 -9.12 -2.98 -17.05
CA GLY A 153 -10.43 -3.28 -16.48
C GLY A 153 -10.44 -4.45 -15.49
N MET A 154 -9.27 -5.00 -15.17
CA MET A 154 -9.13 -6.05 -14.17
C MET A 154 -9.19 -5.44 -12.78
N ARG A 155 -9.89 -6.12 -11.87
CA ARG A 155 -9.91 -5.78 -10.45
C ARG A 155 -8.94 -6.71 -9.73
N PRO A 156 -7.62 -6.39 -9.63
CA PRO A 156 -6.73 -7.15 -8.75
C PRO A 156 -7.34 -7.15 -7.34
N PRO A 157 -7.06 -8.14 -6.46
CA PRO A 157 -7.58 -8.14 -5.10
C PRO A 157 -7.28 -6.78 -4.46
N GLN A 158 -8.31 -5.93 -4.40
CA GLN A 158 -8.14 -4.54 -4.04
C GLN A 158 -7.91 -4.54 -2.54
N PHE A 159 -6.64 -4.50 -2.16
CA PHE A 159 -6.29 -3.74 -0.98
C PHE A 159 -6.22 -2.30 -1.46
N TRP A 160 -7.27 -1.58 -1.08
CA TRP A 160 -7.49 -0.16 -1.27
C TRP A 160 -8.02 0.31 -2.61
N GLY A 161 -7.70 -0.26 -3.78
CA GLY A 161 -8.46 -0.02 -5.03
C GLY A 161 -8.67 1.44 -5.47
N LEU A 162 -8.11 2.39 -4.72
CA LEU A 162 -8.34 3.81 -4.82
C LEU A 162 -7.21 4.39 -5.69
N PRO A 163 -7.51 5.42 -6.48
CA PRO A 163 -6.50 6.13 -7.25
C PRO A 163 -5.39 6.67 -6.31
N LYS A 164 -4.18 6.85 -6.84
CA LYS A 164 -3.03 7.42 -6.09
C LYS A 164 -3.35 8.80 -5.46
N MET A 165 -4.33 9.50 -6.01
CA MET A 165 -4.80 10.82 -5.56
C MET A 165 -6.30 10.78 -5.34
N ASP A 166 -6.78 11.44 -4.30
CA ASP A 166 -8.20 11.77 -4.16
C ASP A 166 -8.58 12.86 -5.18
N PRO A 167 -9.49 12.60 -6.14
CA PRO A 167 -9.86 13.58 -7.15
C PRO A 167 -10.63 14.79 -6.58
N ARG A 168 -11.19 14.69 -5.37
CA ARG A 168 -11.99 15.77 -4.75
C ARG A 168 -11.13 16.88 -4.18
N ILE A 169 -9.99 16.50 -3.59
CA ILE A 169 -9.11 17.43 -2.88
C ILE A 169 -7.69 17.45 -3.47
N GLU A 170 -7.39 16.63 -4.46
CA GLU A 170 -6.06 16.50 -5.09
C GLU A 170 -4.97 16.26 -4.04
N VAL A 171 -5.21 15.28 -3.16
CA VAL A 171 -4.27 14.86 -2.11
C VAL A 171 -3.90 13.41 -2.34
N PRO A 172 -2.61 13.05 -2.23
CA PRO A 172 -2.19 11.67 -2.35
C PRO A 172 -2.80 10.83 -1.24
N LEU A 173 -3.37 9.70 -1.61
CA LEU A 173 -3.84 8.73 -0.64
C LEU A 173 -2.64 7.98 -0.06
N ALA A 174 -2.69 7.73 1.24
CA ALA A 174 -1.68 6.96 1.93
C ALA A 174 -2.01 5.46 1.86
N GLU A 175 -0.97 4.64 1.73
CA GLU A 175 -1.05 3.20 2.00
C GLU A 175 -0.36 2.96 3.36
N PRO A 176 -0.91 2.08 4.23
CA PRO A 176 -0.21 1.71 5.45
C PRO A 176 1.10 0.97 5.10
N PRO A 177 2.03 0.83 6.05
CA PRO A 177 3.24 0.01 5.86
C PRO A 177 2.90 -1.42 5.42
N LEU A 178 3.74 -2.02 4.57
CA LEU A 178 3.48 -3.32 3.92
C LEU A 178 3.08 -4.42 4.89
N TYR A 179 3.79 -4.56 6.00
CA TYR A 179 3.54 -5.58 7.02
C TYR A 179 2.22 -5.38 7.78
N LEU A 180 1.61 -4.21 7.65
CA LEU A 180 0.29 -3.88 8.20
C LEU A 180 -0.83 -4.01 7.16
N TRP A 181 -0.55 -4.38 5.91
CA TRP A 181 -1.58 -4.46 4.85
C TRP A 181 -2.66 -5.50 5.14
N CYS A 182 -2.27 -6.72 5.51
CA CYS A 182 -3.21 -7.73 6.00
C CYS A 182 -3.96 -7.20 7.23
N ARG A 183 -3.27 -6.38 8.04
CA ARG A 183 -3.80 -5.87 9.29
C ARG A 183 -4.90 -4.83 9.15
N PHE A 184 -4.70 -3.90 8.24
CA PHE A 184 -5.66 -2.85 7.92
C PHE A 184 -6.69 -3.29 6.87
N ARG A 185 -6.78 -4.59 6.54
CA ARG A 185 -7.77 -5.13 5.59
C ARG A 185 -9.21 -4.76 5.93
N THR A 186 -9.52 -4.58 7.21
CA THR A 186 -10.89 -4.45 7.71
C THR A 186 -11.41 -3.01 7.54
N VAL A 187 -10.51 -2.04 7.36
CA VAL A 187 -10.83 -0.66 7.00
C VAL A 187 -10.89 -0.44 5.49
N LYS A 188 -10.84 -1.49 4.65
CA LYS A 188 -10.76 -1.45 3.17
C LYS A 188 -11.65 -0.45 2.41
N ARG A 189 -12.71 0.04 3.05
CA ARG A 189 -13.69 0.96 2.49
C ARG A 189 -13.45 2.42 2.85
N THR A 190 -12.50 2.69 3.75
CA THR A 190 -12.20 4.03 4.26
C THR A 190 -11.04 4.65 3.48
N VAL A 191 -11.11 5.95 3.23
CA VAL A 191 -10.04 6.67 2.52
C VAL A 191 -8.92 7.03 3.50
N PHE A 192 -7.68 6.68 3.17
CA PHE A 192 -6.50 6.99 3.98
C PHE A 192 -5.75 8.17 3.41
N TYR A 193 -5.50 9.19 4.23
CA TYR A 193 -4.67 10.34 3.83
C TYR A 193 -3.30 10.34 4.50
N ALA A 194 -3.16 9.67 5.65
CA ALA A 194 -1.89 9.47 6.31
C ALA A 194 -1.92 8.23 7.21
N CYS A 195 -0.78 7.56 7.33
CA CYS A 195 -0.51 6.50 8.31
C CYS A 195 0.90 6.77 8.86
N VAL A 196 0.99 7.24 10.10
CA VAL A 196 2.21 7.80 10.67
C VAL A 196 2.65 6.98 11.87
N HIS A 197 3.83 6.38 11.79
CA HIS A 197 4.46 5.69 12.89
C HIS A 197 5.05 6.67 13.90
N GLY A 198 4.94 6.36 15.20
CA GLY A 198 5.44 7.21 16.26
C GLY A 198 4.97 6.82 17.64
N HIS A 199 5.04 7.78 18.55
CA HIS A 199 4.64 7.60 19.94
C HIS A 199 3.57 8.62 20.32
N MET A 200 2.57 8.19 21.07
CA MET A 200 1.60 9.09 21.68
C MET A 200 2.12 9.57 23.03
N ALA A 201 1.97 10.85 23.32
CA ALA A 201 2.26 11.39 24.63
C ALA A 201 1.11 11.06 25.59
N ILE A 202 1.46 10.48 26.75
CA ILE A 202 0.53 10.10 27.79
C ILE A 202 0.77 11.02 29.00
N ARG A 203 -0.31 11.43 29.66
CA ARG A 203 -0.23 12.12 30.94
C ARG A 203 -0.14 11.08 32.05
N ASP A 204 0.86 11.19 32.90
CA ASP A 204 1.02 10.29 34.04
C ASP A 204 -0.22 10.33 34.96
N ALA A 205 -0.65 9.16 35.43
CA ALA A 205 -1.95 8.97 36.10
C ALA A 205 -1.96 9.42 37.57
N ASP A 206 -0.79 9.71 38.15
CA ASP A 206 -0.69 10.04 39.56
C ASP A 206 -1.07 11.51 39.82
N LEU A 207 -2.33 11.72 40.22
CA LEU A 207 -2.94 13.02 40.47
C LEU A 207 -2.36 13.77 41.69
N SER A 208 -1.45 13.13 42.44
CA SER A 208 -0.97 13.58 43.74
C SER A 208 0.26 14.49 43.69
N LEU A 209 0.95 14.62 42.55
CA LEU A 209 2.21 15.39 42.45
C LEU A 209 2.09 16.67 41.60
N PRO A 210 2.42 17.86 42.14
CA PRO A 210 2.52 19.08 41.35
C PRO A 210 3.80 19.05 40.49
N GLY A 211 3.63 19.12 39.16
CA GLY A 211 4.72 19.01 38.20
C GLY A 211 4.53 17.87 37.19
N ARG A 212 3.29 17.71 36.67
CA ARG A 212 2.88 16.66 35.74
C ARG A 212 3.89 16.49 34.59
N SER A 213 4.66 15.40 34.61
CA SER A 213 5.46 14.96 33.47
C SER A 213 4.55 14.39 32.39
N VAL A 214 4.77 14.83 31.15
CA VAL A 214 4.22 14.17 29.96
C VAL A 214 5.28 13.16 29.53
N THR A 215 4.92 11.88 29.48
CA THR A 215 5.78 10.80 29.01
C THR A 215 5.33 10.33 27.64
N LEU A 216 6.22 9.70 26.88
CA LEU A 216 5.84 9.05 25.63
C LEU A 216 5.43 7.61 25.94
N CYS A 217 4.40 7.13 25.25
CA CYS A 217 4.05 5.72 25.25
C CYS A 217 5.24 4.90 24.75
N ASP A 218 5.64 3.90 25.53
CA ASP A 218 6.75 3.02 25.17
C ASP A 218 6.43 2.17 23.94
N GLU A 219 5.14 1.85 23.72
CA GLU A 219 4.70 1.10 22.56
C GLU A 219 4.68 1.96 21.29
N PRO A 220 5.16 1.45 20.15
CA PRO A 220 5.00 2.12 18.87
C PRO A 220 3.54 2.08 18.42
N LEU A 221 3.05 3.23 17.95
CA LEU A 221 1.66 3.45 17.55
C LEU A 221 1.59 4.03 16.13
N TYR A 222 0.40 3.94 15.54
CA TYR A 222 0.06 4.45 14.21
C TYR A 222 -1.04 5.48 14.29
N LEU A 223 -0.69 6.73 14.03
CA LEU A 223 -1.68 7.76 13.79
C LEU A 223 -2.18 7.68 12.34
N THR A 224 -3.48 7.51 12.18
CA THR A 224 -4.14 7.31 10.90
C THR A 224 -5.13 8.44 10.67
N LEU A 225 -5.01 9.12 9.52
CA LEU A 225 -5.95 10.15 9.09
C LEU A 225 -6.90 9.56 8.04
N PHE A 226 -8.16 9.46 8.41
CA PHE A 226 -9.26 9.09 7.53
C PHE A 226 -9.97 10.32 6.98
N ASP A 227 -10.93 10.11 6.08
CA ASP A 227 -11.82 11.14 5.56
C ASP A 227 -12.73 11.76 6.63
N ASN A 228 -13.11 11.00 7.66
CA ASN A 228 -14.06 11.42 8.69
C ASN A 228 -13.48 11.43 10.10
N SER A 229 -12.22 11.04 10.32
CA SER A 229 -11.66 10.89 11.68
C SER A 229 -10.13 10.84 11.70
N VAL A 230 -9.55 11.08 12.88
CA VAL A 230 -8.15 10.79 13.20
C VAL A 230 -8.14 9.72 14.27
N MET A 231 -7.37 8.66 14.08
CA MET A 231 -7.31 7.53 15.02
C MET A 231 -5.87 7.13 15.30
N VAL A 232 -5.65 6.55 16.48
CA VAL A 232 -4.37 6.00 16.89
C VAL A 232 -4.58 4.52 17.17
N PHE A 233 -3.85 3.68 16.44
CA PHE A 233 -3.86 2.23 16.60
C PHE A 233 -2.51 1.73 17.09
N ASN A 234 -2.49 0.62 17.81
CA ASN A 234 -1.26 -0.13 18.03
C ASN A 234 -0.97 -1.09 16.85
N GLU A 235 0.21 -1.73 16.85
CA GLU A 235 0.58 -2.75 15.84
C GLU A 235 -0.42 -3.94 15.77
N GLU A 236 -1.17 -4.17 16.85
CA GLU A 236 -2.18 -5.24 16.99
C GLU A 236 -3.59 -4.80 16.56
N ARG A 237 -3.74 -3.62 15.94
CA ARG A 237 -5.01 -3.07 15.42
C ARG A 237 -6.01 -2.64 16.50
N ARG A 238 -5.60 -2.56 17.76
CA ARG A 238 -6.46 -2.04 18.82
C ARG A 238 -6.46 -0.53 18.74
N LEU A 239 -7.67 0.04 18.69
CA LEU A 239 -7.86 1.48 18.79
C LEU A 239 -7.43 1.91 20.19
N VAL A 240 -6.43 2.79 20.26
CA VAL A 240 -5.97 3.40 21.51
C VAL A 240 -6.80 4.65 21.79
N THR A 241 -7.02 5.48 20.78
CA THR A 241 -7.85 6.69 20.86
C THR A 241 -8.21 7.20 19.47
N GLY A 242 -9.25 8.02 19.36
CA GLY A 242 -9.63 8.67 18.11
C GLY A 242 -10.52 9.88 18.32
N ILE A 243 -10.46 10.81 17.36
CA ILE A 243 -11.30 12.01 17.33
C ILE A 243 -12.02 12.02 15.97
N PRO A 244 -13.36 11.95 15.93
CA PRO A 244 -14.11 12.21 14.72
C PRO A 244 -13.80 13.61 14.21
N ALA A 245 -13.72 13.76 12.90
CA ALA A 245 -13.18 14.98 12.32
C ALA A 245 -14.14 16.18 12.44
N ILE A 246 -15.41 15.97 12.79
CA ILE A 246 -16.34 17.02 13.22
C ILE A 246 -16.02 17.58 14.61
N HIS A 247 -15.30 16.79 15.43
CA HIS A 247 -14.91 17.14 16.79
C HIS A 247 -13.47 17.66 16.87
N ILE A 248 -12.72 17.65 15.77
CA ILE A 248 -11.38 18.27 15.71
C ILE A 248 -11.54 19.79 15.71
N LYS A 249 -11.16 20.43 16.82
CA LYS A 249 -11.17 21.88 17.01
C LYS A 249 -10.01 22.56 16.27
N SER A 250 -8.81 22.02 16.45
CA SER A 250 -7.59 22.56 15.83
C SER A 250 -6.49 21.52 15.75
N LEU A 251 -5.61 21.70 14.76
CA LEU A 251 -4.35 20.99 14.64
C LEU A 251 -3.20 21.95 14.97
N HIS A 252 -2.37 21.58 15.93
CA HIS A 252 -1.07 22.22 16.19
C HIS A 252 0.03 21.26 15.78
N TYR A 253 1.08 21.75 15.16
CA TYR A 253 2.18 20.90 14.71
C TYR A 253 3.49 21.64 14.76
N SER A 254 4.58 20.89 14.88
CA SER A 254 5.94 21.36 14.65
C SER A 254 6.59 20.44 13.64
N THR A 255 7.32 21.04 12.71
CA THR A 255 8.04 20.35 11.65
C THR A 255 9.38 21.04 11.43
N MET A 256 10.30 20.33 10.77
CA MET A 256 11.58 20.87 10.33
C MET A 256 11.70 20.74 8.80
N GLU A 257 12.80 21.21 8.24
CA GLU A 257 13.09 20.94 6.83
C GLU A 257 13.21 19.43 6.56
N VAL A 258 12.60 18.96 5.48
CA VAL A 258 12.62 17.55 5.08
C VAL A 258 14.06 17.05 4.88
N ASP A 259 14.94 17.85 4.28
CA ASP A 259 16.34 17.50 4.08
C ASP A 259 17.13 17.38 5.39
N ALA A 260 16.79 18.19 6.40
CA ALA A 260 17.37 18.05 7.74
C ALA A 260 16.87 16.76 8.41
N SER A 261 15.57 16.46 8.27
CA SER A 261 14.96 15.23 8.81
C SER A 261 15.48 13.96 8.12
N LYS A 262 15.85 14.03 6.84
CA LYS A 262 16.54 12.95 6.11
C LYS A 262 17.93 12.66 6.67
N LYS A 263 18.69 13.71 7.03
CA LYS A 263 20.05 13.57 7.57
C LYS A 263 20.05 13.01 9.00
N ASP A 264 19.10 13.45 9.83
CA ASP A 264 18.96 12.98 11.20
C ASP A 264 17.47 12.78 11.58
N PRO A 265 16.88 11.63 11.25
CA PRO A 265 15.47 11.36 11.51
C PRO A 265 15.15 11.18 13.01
N LYS A 266 16.17 11.01 13.86
CA LYS A 266 16.03 10.85 15.32
C LYS A 266 16.40 12.11 16.09
N ASN A 267 16.54 13.26 15.41
CA ASN A 267 16.98 14.50 16.02
C ASN A 267 16.12 14.88 17.25
N GLU A 268 16.70 14.68 18.44
CA GLU A 268 16.01 14.90 19.70
C GLU A 268 15.81 16.38 20.04
N LYS A 269 16.58 17.26 19.41
CA LYS A 269 16.54 18.71 19.67
C LYS A 269 15.42 19.41 18.91
N CYS A 270 14.99 18.86 17.78
CA CYS A 270 13.95 19.44 16.93
C CYS A 270 12.87 18.39 16.61
N ARG A 271 12.23 17.80 17.62
CA ARG A 271 11.22 16.76 17.36
C ARG A 271 9.99 17.32 16.65
N CYS A 272 9.63 16.65 15.56
CA CYS A 272 8.35 16.88 14.89
C CYS A 272 7.21 16.40 15.79
N PHE A 273 6.07 17.09 15.79
CA PHE A 273 4.89 16.64 16.52
C PHE A 273 3.59 17.04 15.81
N LEU A 274 2.52 16.32 16.15
CA LEU A 274 1.14 16.60 15.78
C LEU A 274 0.30 16.63 17.06
N SER A 275 -0.54 17.65 17.21
CA SER A 275 -1.46 17.78 18.34
C SER A 275 -2.86 18.12 17.83
N PHE A 276 -3.77 17.17 17.99
CA PHE A 276 -5.18 17.32 17.64
C PHE A 276 -5.95 17.67 18.91
N ARG A 277 -6.60 18.83 18.90
CA ARG A 277 -7.45 19.27 20.00
C ARG A 277 -8.89 18.94 19.69
N SER A 278 -9.57 18.31 20.63
CA SER A 278 -11.00 18.04 20.56
C SER A 278 -11.82 19.27 20.98
N ASN A 279 -13.05 19.38 20.48
CA ASN A 279 -14.06 20.32 20.98
C ASN A 279 -15.06 19.69 21.96
N SER A 280 -14.96 18.37 22.20
CA SER A 280 -15.82 17.61 23.10
C SER A 280 -14.98 16.89 24.15
N GLU A 281 -15.47 16.85 25.39
CA GLU A 281 -14.82 16.13 26.50
C GLU A 281 -14.83 14.61 26.31
N GLU A 282 -15.68 14.09 25.42
CA GLU A 282 -15.78 12.66 25.09
C GLU A 282 -14.55 12.14 24.34
N TYR A 283 -13.89 13.01 23.57
CA TYR A 283 -12.73 12.63 22.76
C TYR A 283 -11.47 13.30 23.33
N PRO A 284 -10.49 12.53 23.84
CA PRO A 284 -9.29 13.10 24.43
C PRO A 284 -8.40 13.73 23.35
N ASP A 285 -7.70 14.81 23.71
CA ASP A 285 -6.69 15.42 22.85
C ASP A 285 -5.59 14.40 22.50
N ILE A 286 -5.15 14.39 21.25
CA ILE A 286 -4.09 13.49 20.77
C ILE A 286 -2.83 14.32 20.58
N LEU A 287 -1.77 14.02 21.35
CA LEU A 287 -0.42 14.53 21.11
C LEU A 287 0.47 13.37 20.63
N PHE A 288 0.97 13.48 19.40
CA PHE A 288 1.68 12.42 18.70
C PHE A 288 3.05 12.92 18.23
N VAL A 289 4.07 12.09 18.40
CA VAL A 289 5.46 12.36 18.02
C VAL A 289 5.86 11.36 16.94
N PRO A 290 5.83 11.76 15.65
CA PRO A 290 6.22 10.91 14.54
C PRO A 290 7.68 10.47 14.62
N THR A 291 7.94 9.23 14.22
CA THR A 291 9.28 8.66 14.07
C THR A 291 9.41 8.03 12.68
N LEU A 292 10.63 7.64 12.30
CA LEU A 292 10.82 6.89 11.07
C LEU A 292 10.11 5.53 11.17
N GLU A 293 9.41 5.14 10.10
CA GLU A 293 8.74 3.84 9.99
C GLU A 293 9.74 2.69 10.11
N ARG A 294 9.33 1.58 10.74
CA ARG A 294 10.23 0.52 11.23
C ARG A 294 11.10 -0.12 10.16
N PHE A 295 10.55 -0.33 8.97
CA PHE A 295 11.23 -0.98 7.84
C PHE A 295 11.43 -0.04 6.65
N ALA A 296 11.21 1.26 6.83
CA ALA A 296 11.32 2.24 5.77
C ALA A 296 12.65 2.99 5.82
N ASP A 297 13.18 3.31 4.64
CA ASP A 297 14.35 4.17 4.52
C ASP A 297 13.98 5.65 4.77
N ALA A 298 14.92 6.42 5.33
CA ALA A 298 14.79 7.87 5.44
C ALA A 298 14.89 8.52 4.06
N ASN A 299 13.74 8.91 3.51
CA ASN A 299 13.61 9.56 2.21
C ASN A 299 12.65 10.77 2.29
N GLU A 300 12.34 11.39 1.14
CA GLU A 300 11.49 12.59 1.07
C GLU A 300 10.04 12.37 1.50
N GLU A 301 9.60 11.12 1.58
CA GLU A 301 8.22 10.76 1.91
C GLU A 301 8.10 10.16 3.32
N ASN A 302 9.09 9.40 3.77
CA ASN A 302 9.01 8.57 4.97
C ASN A 302 9.54 9.25 6.23
N VAL A 303 10.30 10.34 6.10
CA VAL A 303 10.84 11.05 7.27
C VAL A 303 9.75 11.73 8.08
N PRO A 304 9.94 11.89 9.41
CA PRO A 304 8.95 12.51 10.30
C PRO A 304 8.41 13.86 9.79
N ALA A 305 9.28 14.73 9.27
CA ALA A 305 8.88 16.02 8.73
C ALA A 305 7.90 15.90 7.54
N ALA A 306 8.17 14.96 6.63
CA ALA A 306 7.31 14.71 5.47
C ALA A 306 5.93 14.17 5.88
N GLN A 307 5.91 13.28 6.88
CA GLN A 307 4.66 12.73 7.43
C GLN A 307 3.81 13.80 8.12
N VAL A 308 4.42 14.70 8.90
CA VAL A 308 3.71 15.86 9.49
C VAL A 308 3.13 16.76 8.41
N ASN A 309 3.92 17.09 7.39
CA ASN A 309 3.47 17.94 6.27
C ASN A 309 2.31 17.29 5.50
N ARG A 310 2.34 15.95 5.31
CA ARG A 310 1.27 15.18 4.67
C ARG A 310 -0.03 15.29 5.47
N VAL A 311 0.02 15.04 6.78
CA VAL A 311 -1.15 15.16 7.68
C VAL A 311 -1.73 16.57 7.65
N GLN A 312 -0.88 17.58 7.80
CA GLN A 312 -1.29 18.98 7.79
C GLN A 312 -1.98 19.37 6.47
N THR A 313 -1.38 19.00 5.34
CA THR A 313 -1.90 19.29 4.00
C THR A 313 -3.26 18.63 3.77
N ALA A 314 -3.36 17.33 4.10
CA ALA A 314 -4.58 16.57 3.95
C ALA A 314 -5.72 17.13 4.81
N LEU A 315 -5.46 17.37 6.11
CA LEU A 315 -6.48 17.89 7.02
C LEU A 315 -6.97 19.27 6.59
N SER A 316 -6.06 20.16 6.17
CA SER A 316 -6.42 21.52 5.72
C SER A 316 -7.36 21.47 4.52
N LYS A 317 -7.08 20.60 3.55
CA LYS A 317 -7.93 20.43 2.36
C LYS A 317 -9.26 19.75 2.68
N LEU A 318 -9.28 18.77 3.59
CA LEU A 318 -10.52 18.15 4.07
C LEU A 318 -11.44 19.15 4.78
N VAL A 319 -10.88 20.04 5.60
CA VAL A 319 -11.64 21.10 6.27
C VAL A 319 -12.26 22.05 5.25
N LEU A 320 -11.51 22.49 4.24
CA LEU A 320 -12.02 23.34 3.17
C LEU A 320 -13.16 22.68 2.39
N MET A 321 -13.01 21.40 2.04
CA MET A 321 -14.05 20.63 1.35
C MET A 321 -15.35 20.59 2.17
N ARG A 322 -15.27 20.35 3.48
CA ARG A 322 -16.46 20.30 4.35
C ARG A 322 -17.13 21.64 4.57
N GLN A 323 -16.40 22.74 4.47
CA GLN A 323 -16.98 24.08 4.52
C GLN A 323 -17.76 24.42 3.24
N GLN A 324 -17.41 23.79 2.11
CA GLN A 324 -18.03 24.03 0.81
C GLN A 324 -19.27 23.15 0.56
N THR A 325 -19.40 22.00 1.23
CA THR A 325 -20.56 21.11 1.10
C THR A 325 -21.59 21.38 2.20
N PRO A 326 -22.79 21.93 1.91
CA PRO A 326 -23.84 22.08 2.91
C PRO A 326 -24.33 20.71 3.40
N ARG A 327 -24.59 20.60 4.71
CA ARG A 327 -25.01 19.40 5.44
C ARG A 327 -26.12 18.60 4.73
N MET A 328 -25.78 17.37 4.33
CA MET A 328 -26.74 16.28 4.06
C MET A 328 -26.42 15.00 4.88
N ALA A 329 -25.52 15.08 5.88
CA ALA A 329 -25.19 13.94 6.73
C ALA A 329 -25.50 14.25 8.20
N ASP A 330 -26.76 13.99 8.57
CA ASP A 330 -27.19 13.75 9.95
C ASP A 330 -27.05 12.26 10.32
N GLU A 331 -26.31 11.48 9.54
CA GLU A 331 -25.90 10.14 9.93
C GLU A 331 -24.61 10.23 10.75
N LEU A 332 -24.76 9.92 12.04
CA LEU A 332 -23.68 9.70 12.99
C LEU A 332 -22.80 8.55 12.47
N GLU A 333 -21.84 8.83 11.58
CA GLU A 333 -20.78 7.87 11.28
C GLU A 333 -19.89 7.77 12.52
N THR A 334 -20.25 6.85 13.42
CA THR A 334 -19.41 6.49 14.55
C THR A 334 -18.04 6.07 14.01
N PRO A 335 -16.94 6.65 14.53
CA PRO A 335 -15.60 6.20 14.17
C PRO A 335 -15.51 4.68 14.42
N PRO A 336 -14.92 3.87 13.52
CA PRO A 336 -14.71 2.45 13.78
C PRO A 336 -14.03 2.25 15.14
N THR A 337 -14.79 1.72 16.12
CA THR A 337 -14.34 1.50 17.50
C THR A 337 -13.37 0.33 17.61
N GLU A 338 -13.45 -0.61 16.67
CA GLU A 338 -12.51 -1.71 16.47
C GLU A 338 -12.35 -2.01 14.98
N LEU A 339 -11.13 -2.38 14.57
CA LEU A 339 -10.88 -3.04 13.30
C LEU A 339 -11.43 -4.48 13.42
N ALA A 340 -12.64 -4.72 12.90
CA ALA A 340 -13.34 -6.01 13.03
C ALA A 340 -12.43 -7.22 12.76
N ASP A 341 -12.55 -8.29 13.56
CA ASP A 341 -11.74 -9.50 13.41
C ASP A 341 -11.81 -10.06 11.97
N VAL A 342 -10.64 -10.35 11.39
CA VAL A 342 -10.51 -10.86 10.01
C VAL A 342 -11.38 -12.08 9.81
N SER A 343 -11.45 -12.95 10.83
CA SER A 343 -12.23 -14.20 10.83
C SER A 343 -13.74 -13.99 10.66
N LYS A 344 -14.28 -12.83 11.08
CA LYS A 344 -15.71 -12.48 10.97
C LYS A 344 -16.07 -11.79 9.65
N LEU A 345 -15.08 -11.25 8.92
CA LEU A 345 -15.26 -10.63 7.60
C LEU A 345 -14.86 -11.54 6.44
N THR A 346 -14.23 -12.69 6.72
CA THR A 346 -13.84 -13.71 5.73
C THR A 346 -14.86 -14.83 5.55
N ALA A 347 -15.90 -14.92 6.40
CA ALA A 347 -16.98 -15.90 6.25
C ALA A 347 -17.81 -15.62 4.97
N GLY A 348 -17.28 -16.04 3.83
CA GLY A 348 -17.92 -15.96 2.52
C GLY A 348 -17.07 -15.40 1.37
N LEU A 349 -15.81 -15.00 1.59
CA LEU A 349 -14.96 -14.42 0.52
C LEU A 349 -13.65 -15.17 0.22
N GLU A 350 -13.34 -16.23 0.97
CA GLU A 350 -12.08 -16.99 0.79
C GLU A 350 -12.29 -18.50 0.64
N ASP A 351 -13.37 -19.08 1.19
CA ASP A 351 -13.79 -20.43 0.87
C ASP A 351 -14.35 -20.49 -0.56
N GLY A 352 -13.47 -20.71 -1.53
CA GLY A 352 -13.84 -20.81 -2.95
C GLY A 352 -12.86 -20.18 -3.92
N VAL A 353 -12.05 -19.20 -3.48
CA VAL A 353 -11.12 -18.49 -4.37
C VAL A 353 -9.93 -19.37 -4.72
N GLU A 354 -9.52 -20.26 -3.82
CA GLU A 354 -8.49 -21.28 -4.09
C GLU A 354 -9.03 -22.54 -4.77
N SER A 355 -10.34 -22.80 -4.73
CA SER A 355 -10.95 -24.01 -5.28
C SER A 355 -11.64 -23.83 -6.64
N SER A 356 -11.68 -22.62 -7.18
CA SER A 356 -12.25 -22.37 -8.52
C SER A 356 -11.21 -22.62 -9.62
N GLU A 357 -11.48 -23.59 -10.49
CA GLU A 357 -10.58 -23.95 -11.61
C GLU A 357 -10.30 -22.80 -12.59
N ASN A 358 -11.10 -21.72 -12.57
CA ASN A 358 -11.03 -20.64 -13.56
C ASN A 358 -11.05 -19.19 -13.02
N GLY A 359 -11.03 -18.94 -11.71
CA GLY A 359 -10.77 -17.60 -11.14
C GLY A 359 -11.62 -16.42 -11.65
N CYS A 360 -12.74 -16.65 -12.33
CA CYS A 360 -13.62 -15.63 -12.87
C CYS A 360 -14.99 -15.73 -12.20
N TRP A 361 -15.27 -14.82 -11.28
CA TRP A 361 -16.64 -14.35 -11.10
C TRP A 361 -16.81 -13.12 -11.99
N THR A 362 -17.59 -13.26 -13.07
CA THR A 362 -18.25 -12.13 -13.71
C THR A 362 -19.26 -11.56 -12.70
N PHE A 363 -18.81 -10.64 -11.85
CA PHE A 363 -19.73 -9.84 -11.03
C PHE A 363 -20.24 -8.68 -11.87
N THR A 364 -21.45 -8.84 -12.40
CA THR A 364 -22.30 -7.75 -12.88
C THR A 364 -22.58 -6.81 -11.71
N GLN A 365 -21.89 -5.66 -11.67
CA GLN A 365 -22.03 -4.67 -10.61
C GLN A 365 -22.48 -3.31 -11.16
N GLU A 366 -23.45 -3.31 -12.07
CA GLU A 366 -24.11 -2.09 -12.56
C GLU A 366 -24.98 -1.40 -11.50
N ARG A 367 -25.33 -2.07 -10.38
CA ARG A 367 -26.23 -1.49 -9.36
C ARG A 367 -25.58 -0.70 -8.23
N LYS A 368 -24.25 -0.74 -8.02
CA LYS A 368 -23.60 -0.03 -6.89
C LYS A 368 -22.72 1.17 -7.27
N MET A 369 -22.35 1.33 -8.54
CA MET A 369 -21.81 2.61 -9.02
C MET A 369 -22.92 3.67 -9.15
N GLN A 370 -24.18 3.25 -9.38
CA GLN A 370 -25.30 4.19 -9.38
C GLN A 370 -25.57 4.77 -7.98
N GLU A 371 -25.39 4.01 -6.89
CA GLU A 371 -25.59 4.54 -5.52
C GLU A 371 -24.49 5.53 -5.10
N ILE A 372 -23.25 5.37 -5.56
CA ILE A 372 -22.15 6.31 -5.28
C ILE A 372 -22.25 7.56 -6.19
N CYS A 373 -22.77 7.42 -7.41
CA CYS A 373 -23.02 8.57 -8.29
C CYS A 373 -24.36 9.28 -8.00
N SER A 374 -25.37 8.61 -7.44
CA SER A 374 -26.65 9.23 -7.07
C SER A 374 -26.63 9.95 -5.72
N ALA A 375 -25.61 9.72 -4.89
CA ALA A 375 -25.35 10.52 -3.69
C ALA A 375 -24.60 11.84 -4.00
N CYS A 376 -24.28 12.09 -5.27
CA CYS A 376 -23.60 13.30 -5.77
C CYS A 376 -24.45 14.12 -6.76
N GLN A 377 -25.79 14.02 -6.70
CA GLN A 377 -26.70 14.97 -7.33
C GLN A 377 -27.52 15.72 -6.29
#